data_AF-A0AAP5LMX6-F1
#
_entry.id   AF-A0AAP5LMX6-F1
#
_cell.length_a   1.000
_cell.length_b   1.000
_cell.length_c   1.000
_cell.angle_alpha   90.00
_cell.angle_beta   90.00
_cell.angle_gamma   90.00
#
_symmetry.space_group_name_H-M   'P 1'
#
loop_
_entity.id
_entity.type
_entity.pdbx_description
1 polymer ?
#
loop_
_entity_poly.entity_id
_entity_poly.type
_entity_poly.pdbx_seq_one_letter_code
_entity_poly.pdbx_strand_id
1 'polypeptide(L)'
;MSNEIRLEDEVAGLHSIFMFNIELHKESDRGCVLLAASFLDNCLRELLKANCVDDESAFNDICNGSSPFATFSGKIDLSYLLGLISLEAKRYLHIIRKIRNEFAHSMEIIDFNTENVANRCRNLILESFPEDSNSPRSIFITASFGVAGYLAGQTESALKPEVAEDTFGNIEEHEEYINGRGAQLMDALKDKYFSNN
;
A
#
# COMPACT_ATOMS: atom_id res chain seq x y z
N MET A 1 0.25 -0.65 30.92
CA MET A 1 -0.95 -0.97 30.11
C MET A 1 -0.80 -0.55 28.65
N SER A 2 -0.39 0.69 28.32
CA SER A 2 -0.25 1.11 26.90
C SER A 2 0.93 0.48 26.14
N ASN A 3 2.10 0.30 26.77
CA ASN A 3 3.28 -0.26 26.09
C ASN A 3 3.22 -1.79 25.89
N GLU A 4 2.51 -2.50 26.76
CA GLU A 4 2.46 -3.97 26.75
C GLU A 4 1.54 -4.49 25.64
N ILE A 5 0.38 -3.83 25.46
CA ILE A 5 -0.54 -4.09 24.33
C ILE A 5 0.16 -3.80 22.99
N ARG A 6 0.90 -2.69 22.91
CA ARG A 6 1.66 -2.33 21.70
C ARG A 6 2.73 -3.38 21.34
N LEU A 7 3.45 -3.90 22.34
CA LEU A 7 4.44 -4.97 22.14
C LEU A 7 3.78 -6.28 21.67
N GLU A 8 2.61 -6.63 22.21
CA GLU A 8 1.86 -7.81 21.78
C GLU A 8 1.41 -7.70 20.32
N ASP A 9 0.91 -6.53 19.91
CA ASP A 9 0.49 -6.25 18.52
C ASP A 9 1.68 -6.28 17.55
N GLU A 10 2.81 -5.67 17.90
CA GLU A 10 4.06 -5.69 17.11
C GLU A 10 4.58 -7.14 16.94
N VAL A 11 4.53 -7.94 18.01
CA VAL A 11 4.93 -9.37 17.96
C VAL A 11 3.98 -10.17 17.07
N ALA A 12 2.67 -9.91 17.14
CA ALA A 12 1.68 -10.59 16.31
C ALA A 12 1.86 -10.27 14.82
N GLY A 13 2.14 -9.01 14.47
CA GLY A 13 2.45 -8.58 13.10
C GLY A 13 3.67 -9.30 12.53
N LEU A 14 4.78 -9.30 13.29
CA LEU A 14 5.99 -10.03 12.92
C LEU A 14 5.74 -11.54 12.78
N HIS A 15 5.01 -12.14 13.71
CA HIS A 15 4.66 -13.56 13.66
C HIS A 15 3.92 -13.92 12.37
N SER A 16 2.93 -13.11 11.97
CA SER A 16 2.18 -13.32 10.72
C SER A 16 3.10 -13.32 9.49
N ILE A 17 4.06 -12.39 9.42
CA ILE A 17 5.02 -12.26 8.32
C ILE A 17 5.99 -13.45 8.28
N PHE A 18 6.47 -13.93 9.43
CA PHE A 18 7.30 -15.13 9.51
C PHE A 18 6.53 -16.38 9.09
N MET A 19 5.30 -16.55 9.56
CA MET A 19 4.46 -17.70 9.19
C MET A 19 4.13 -17.68 7.70
N PHE A 20 3.87 -16.49 7.13
CA PHE A 20 3.72 -16.30 5.69
C PHE A 20 4.93 -16.82 4.92
N ASN A 21 6.15 -16.44 5.30
CA ASN A 21 7.37 -16.90 4.64
C ASN A 21 7.52 -18.43 4.71
N ILE A 22 7.27 -19.02 5.88
CA ILE A 22 7.31 -20.47 6.09
C ILE A 22 6.32 -21.17 5.14
N GLU A 23 5.12 -20.63 4.99
CA GLU A 23 4.08 -21.26 4.18
C GLU A 23 4.36 -21.17 2.67
N LEU A 24 4.94 -20.05 2.20
CA LEU A 24 5.39 -19.93 0.80
C LEU A 24 6.38 -21.03 0.38
N HIS A 25 7.23 -21.49 1.30
CA HIS A 25 8.20 -22.55 1.02
C HIS A 25 7.55 -23.94 0.92
N LYS A 26 6.42 -24.17 1.59
CA LYS A 26 5.71 -25.46 1.58
C LYS A 26 4.78 -25.62 0.39
N GLU A 27 4.29 -24.51 -0.15
CA GLU A 27 3.28 -24.50 -1.20
C GLU A 27 3.78 -25.02 -2.56
N SER A 28 2.84 -25.41 -3.42
CA SER A 28 3.13 -25.59 -4.85
C SER A 28 3.55 -24.27 -5.50
N ASP A 29 4.15 -24.28 -6.70
CA ASP A 29 4.50 -23.02 -7.39
C ASP A 29 3.27 -22.09 -7.56
N ARG A 30 2.15 -22.68 -7.99
CA ARG A 30 0.87 -21.95 -8.11
C ARG A 30 0.35 -21.50 -6.75
N GLY A 31 0.38 -22.37 -5.74
CA GLY A 31 -0.03 -22.03 -4.37
C GLY A 31 0.78 -20.87 -3.79
N CYS A 32 2.10 -20.93 -3.93
CA CYS A 32 3.05 -19.90 -3.49
C CYS A 32 2.72 -18.53 -4.11
N VAL A 33 2.51 -18.48 -5.42
CA VAL A 33 2.19 -17.23 -6.12
C VAL A 33 0.84 -16.66 -5.70
N LEU A 34 -0.20 -17.50 -5.59
CA LEU A 34 -1.53 -17.06 -5.20
C LEU A 34 -1.57 -16.60 -3.74
N LEU A 35 -0.90 -17.34 -2.85
CA LEU A 35 -0.77 -17.00 -1.44
C LEU A 35 -0.01 -15.67 -1.26
N ALA A 36 1.14 -15.51 -1.91
CA ALA A 36 1.91 -14.26 -1.87
C ALA A 36 1.11 -13.06 -2.33
N ALA A 37 0.41 -13.15 -3.46
CA ALA A 37 -0.39 -12.06 -3.96
C ALA A 37 -1.57 -11.72 -3.04
N SER A 38 -2.26 -12.73 -2.49
CA SER A 38 -3.36 -12.51 -1.55
C SER A 38 -2.89 -11.87 -0.25
N PHE A 39 -1.74 -12.30 0.27
CA PHE A 39 -1.17 -11.76 1.50
C PHE A 39 -0.76 -10.29 1.31
N LEU A 40 -0.02 -9.98 0.24
CA LEU A 40 0.41 -8.61 -0.05
C LEU A 40 -0.77 -7.68 -0.37
N ASP A 41 -1.82 -8.18 -1.02
CA ASP A 41 -3.06 -7.42 -1.23
C ASP A 41 -3.77 -7.04 0.08
N ASN A 42 -3.69 -7.93 1.08
CA ASN A 42 -4.17 -7.64 2.43
C ASN A 42 -3.26 -6.64 3.16
N CYS A 43 -1.93 -6.79 3.07
CA CYS A 43 -0.99 -5.82 3.65
C CYS A 43 -1.24 -4.40 3.12
N LEU A 44 -1.50 -4.24 1.82
CA LEU A 44 -1.85 -2.92 1.26
C LEU A 44 -3.18 -2.39 1.79
N ARG A 45 -4.17 -3.26 2.01
CA ARG A 45 -5.45 -2.88 2.62
C ARG A 45 -5.23 -2.35 4.03
N GLU A 46 -4.45 -3.05 4.84
CA GLU A 46 -4.15 -2.63 6.21
C GLU A 46 -3.31 -1.34 6.25
N LEU A 47 -2.34 -1.19 5.34
CA LEU A 47 -1.58 0.06 5.18
C LEU A 47 -2.50 1.23 4.87
N LEU A 48 -3.43 1.08 3.92
CA LEU A 48 -4.41 2.11 3.59
C LEU A 48 -5.31 2.41 4.79
N LYS A 49 -5.83 1.37 5.46
CA LYS A 49 -6.71 1.52 6.63
C LYS A 49 -6.02 2.29 7.76
N ALA A 50 -4.73 2.03 8.00
CA ALA A 50 -3.94 2.71 9.02
C ALA A 50 -3.66 4.19 8.69
N ASN A 51 -3.76 4.60 7.42
CA ASN A 51 -3.55 5.97 6.94
C ASN A 51 -4.86 6.70 6.58
N CYS A 52 -6.01 6.11 6.90
CA CYS A 52 -7.33 6.73 6.74
C CYS A 52 -7.95 7.04 8.10
N VAL A 53 -8.91 7.96 8.11
CA VAL A 53 -9.74 8.23 9.29
C VAL A 53 -10.42 6.94 9.76
N ASP A 54 -10.76 6.87 11.04
CA ASP A 54 -11.41 5.68 11.61
C ASP A 54 -12.91 5.60 11.27
N ASP A 55 -13.20 5.44 9.98
CA ASP A 55 -14.53 5.20 9.44
C ASP A 55 -14.51 3.93 8.59
N GLU A 56 -14.88 2.81 9.23
CA GLU A 56 -14.86 1.51 8.59
C GLU A 56 -15.91 1.39 7.47
N SER A 57 -17.03 2.11 7.56
CA SER A 57 -18.05 2.10 6.51
C SER A 57 -17.52 2.78 5.25
N ALA A 58 -17.04 4.02 5.38
CA ALA A 58 -16.49 4.78 4.27
C ALA A 58 -15.27 4.08 3.65
N PHE A 59 -14.41 3.49 4.48
CA PHE A 59 -13.27 2.71 3.99
C PHE A 59 -13.71 1.50 3.16
N ASN A 60 -14.71 0.76 3.62
CA ASN A 60 -15.21 -0.43 2.93
C ASN A 60 -15.93 -0.09 1.63
N ASP A 61 -16.62 1.05 1.54
CA ASP A 61 -17.25 1.51 0.29
C ASP A 61 -16.22 1.75 -0.82
N ILE A 62 -15.02 2.21 -0.45
CA ILE A 62 -13.92 2.50 -1.38
C ILE A 62 -13.08 1.26 -1.65
N CYS A 63 -12.81 0.43 -0.65
CA CYS A 63 -11.86 -0.68 -0.75
C CYS A 63 -12.49 -2.04 -1.04
N ASN A 64 -13.82 -2.12 -1.24
CA ASN A 64 -14.52 -3.36 -1.60
C ASN A 64 -15.36 -3.22 -2.88
N GLY A 65 -15.94 -4.33 -3.33
CA GLY A 65 -16.88 -4.36 -4.45
C GLY A 65 -16.23 -4.07 -5.80
N SER A 66 -16.88 -3.21 -6.60
CA SER A 66 -16.44 -2.84 -7.95
C SER A 66 -15.64 -1.54 -8.01
N SER A 67 -15.23 -1.01 -6.84
CA SER A 67 -14.39 0.19 -6.79
C SER A 67 -13.02 -0.08 -7.44
N PRO A 68 -12.45 0.87 -8.19
CA PRO A 68 -11.09 0.77 -8.70
C PRO A 68 -10.06 0.43 -7.60
N PHE A 69 -10.30 0.95 -6.40
CA PHE A 69 -9.44 0.77 -5.22
C PHE A 69 -9.68 -0.53 -4.46
N ALA A 70 -10.66 -1.34 -4.85
CA ALA A 70 -10.85 -2.68 -4.29
C ALA A 70 -9.86 -3.70 -4.89
N THR A 71 -9.31 -3.41 -6.08
CA THR A 71 -8.42 -4.33 -6.78
C THR A 71 -6.98 -4.27 -6.24
N PHE A 72 -6.23 -5.36 -6.37
CA PHE A 72 -4.81 -5.38 -6.01
C PHE A 72 -4.02 -4.29 -6.74
N SER A 73 -4.26 -4.07 -8.04
CA SER A 73 -3.65 -2.95 -8.77
C SER A 73 -4.04 -1.59 -8.20
N GLY A 74 -5.33 -1.37 -7.91
CA GLY A 74 -5.82 -0.09 -7.40
C GLY A 74 -5.25 0.25 -6.04
N LYS A 75 -5.12 -0.73 -5.15
CA LYS A 75 -4.47 -0.55 -3.85
C LYS A 75 -2.99 -0.19 -4.01
N ILE A 76 -2.26 -0.88 -4.89
CA ILE A 76 -0.86 -0.55 -5.21
C ILE A 76 -0.73 0.91 -5.69
N ASP A 77 -1.57 1.30 -6.64
CA ASP A 77 -1.53 2.64 -7.25
C ASP A 77 -1.91 3.73 -6.25
N LEU A 78 -2.94 3.51 -5.42
CA LEU A 78 -3.39 4.44 -4.40
C LEU A 78 -2.34 4.61 -3.29
N SER A 79 -1.79 3.52 -2.75
CA SER A 79 -0.74 3.59 -1.74
C SER A 79 0.48 4.38 -2.23
N TYR A 80 0.85 4.23 -3.51
CA TYR A 80 1.94 5.02 -4.10
C TYR A 80 1.56 6.50 -4.26
N LEU A 81 0.35 6.79 -4.75
CA LEU A 81 -0.11 8.16 -4.95
C LEU A 81 -0.19 8.95 -3.64
N LEU A 82 -0.54 8.28 -2.55
CA LEU A 82 -0.55 8.83 -1.20
C LEU A 82 0.85 8.92 -0.56
N GLY A 83 1.90 8.48 -1.25
CA GLY A 83 3.27 8.51 -0.75
C GLY A 83 3.60 7.46 0.33
N LEU A 84 2.72 6.47 0.53
CA LEU A 84 2.87 5.44 1.56
C LEU A 84 3.88 4.35 1.16
N ILE A 85 4.14 4.19 -0.14
CA ILE A 85 5.11 3.24 -0.67
C ILE A 85 6.03 3.91 -1.69
N SER A 86 7.27 3.43 -1.77
CA SER A 86 8.24 3.90 -2.76
C SER A 86 7.88 3.47 -4.20
N LEU A 87 8.46 4.16 -5.18
CA LEU A 87 8.33 3.77 -6.59
C LEU A 87 8.85 2.34 -6.84
N GLU A 88 9.89 1.94 -6.12
CA GLU A 88 10.43 0.60 -6.22
C GLU A 88 9.47 -0.45 -5.65
N ALA A 89 8.92 -0.23 -4.45
CA ALA A 89 7.91 -1.13 -3.88
C ALA A 89 6.70 -1.28 -4.81
N LYS A 90 6.22 -0.17 -5.40
CA LYS A 90 5.17 -0.18 -6.43
C LYS A 90 5.55 -1.08 -7.62
N ARG A 91 6.76 -0.92 -8.16
CA ARG A 91 7.28 -1.72 -9.29
C ARG A 91 7.21 -3.21 -8.96
N TYR A 92 7.65 -3.59 -7.76
CA TYR A 92 7.72 -4.99 -7.33
C TYR A 92 6.33 -5.60 -7.17
N LEU A 93 5.42 -4.90 -6.48
CA LEU A 93 4.04 -5.32 -6.32
C LEU A 93 3.35 -5.55 -7.66
N HIS A 94 3.59 -4.69 -8.65
CA HIS A 94 3.07 -4.89 -10.01
C HIS A 94 3.72 -6.07 -10.75
N ILE A 95 5.00 -6.36 -10.53
CA ILE A 95 5.64 -7.56 -11.10
C ILE A 95 5.02 -8.82 -10.47
N ILE A 96 4.86 -8.86 -9.14
CA ILE A 96 4.19 -9.96 -8.43
C ILE A 96 2.76 -10.13 -8.93
N ARG A 97 2.00 -9.04 -9.10
CA ARG A 97 0.66 -9.06 -9.70
C ARG A 97 0.64 -9.66 -11.11
N LYS A 98 1.62 -9.32 -11.95
CA LYS A 98 1.74 -9.89 -13.31
C LYS A 98 2.02 -11.39 -13.26
N ILE A 99 2.93 -11.83 -12.40
CA ILE A 99 3.22 -13.26 -12.18
C ILE A 99 1.93 -13.96 -11.72
N ARG A 100 1.22 -13.43 -10.72
CA ARG A 100 -0.06 -13.96 -10.26
C ARG A 100 -1.08 -14.10 -11.38
N ASN A 101 -1.20 -13.10 -12.24
CA ASN A 101 -2.14 -13.16 -13.35
C ASN A 101 -1.77 -14.25 -14.37
N GLU A 102 -0.49 -14.49 -14.64
CA GLU A 102 -0.05 -15.61 -15.47
C GLU A 102 -0.45 -16.96 -14.84
N PHE A 103 -0.20 -17.15 -13.53
CA PHE A 103 -0.61 -18.37 -12.81
C PHE A 103 -2.13 -18.53 -12.71
N ALA A 104 -2.89 -17.45 -12.58
CA ALA A 104 -4.34 -17.51 -12.42
C ALA A 104 -5.08 -17.75 -13.74
N HIS A 105 -4.54 -17.30 -14.87
CA HIS A 105 -5.20 -17.37 -16.18
C HIS A 105 -4.61 -18.41 -17.13
N SER A 106 -3.49 -19.05 -16.79
CA SER A 106 -2.96 -20.17 -17.56
C SER A 106 -3.82 -21.43 -17.41
N MET A 107 -4.29 -21.96 -18.54
CA MET A 107 -4.88 -23.31 -18.61
C MET A 107 -3.82 -24.41 -18.64
N GLU A 108 -2.57 -24.05 -18.97
CA GLU A 108 -1.42 -24.94 -18.96
C GLU A 108 -0.76 -24.99 -17.57
N ILE A 109 -0.04 -26.09 -17.31
CA ILE A 109 0.79 -26.22 -16.12
C ILE A 109 2.02 -25.32 -16.32
N ILE A 110 2.06 -24.19 -15.61
CA ILE A 110 3.22 -23.30 -15.54
C ILE A 110 3.86 -23.38 -14.15
N ASP A 111 5.14 -23.04 -14.11
CA ASP A 111 6.00 -23.10 -12.94
C ASP A 111 6.95 -21.90 -12.91
N PHE A 112 7.82 -21.81 -11.90
CA PHE A 112 8.80 -20.74 -11.79
C PHE A 112 9.91 -20.78 -12.86
N ASN A 113 10.10 -21.91 -13.54
CA ASN A 113 11.10 -22.07 -14.60
C ASN A 113 10.59 -21.67 -15.98
N THR A 114 9.27 -21.50 -16.12
CA THR A 114 8.63 -20.97 -17.32
C THR A 114 9.26 -19.63 -17.69
N GLU A 115 9.73 -19.48 -18.94
CA GLU A 115 10.64 -18.41 -19.36
C GLU A 115 10.16 -17.00 -18.94
N ASN A 116 8.88 -16.69 -19.19
CA ASN A 116 8.29 -15.40 -18.83
C ASN A 116 8.24 -15.17 -17.32
N VAL A 117 7.87 -16.20 -16.54
CA VAL A 117 7.85 -16.15 -15.07
C VAL A 117 9.26 -15.96 -14.53
N ALA A 118 10.22 -16.75 -15.00
CA ALA A 118 11.62 -16.68 -14.59
C ALA A 118 12.23 -15.29 -14.88
N ASN A 119 11.94 -14.73 -16.06
CA ASN A 119 12.35 -13.37 -16.43
C ASN A 119 11.75 -12.33 -15.47
N ARG A 120 10.47 -12.44 -15.10
CA ARG A 120 9.85 -11.53 -14.13
C ARG A 120 10.47 -11.66 -12.75
N CYS A 121 10.75 -12.87 -12.30
CA CYS A 121 11.39 -13.09 -11.00
C CYS A 121 12.77 -12.41 -10.94
N ARG A 122 13.59 -12.52 -11.99
CA ARG A 122 14.89 -11.80 -12.05
C ARG A 122 14.78 -10.28 -11.92
N ASN A 123 13.62 -9.69 -12.22
CA ASN A 123 13.37 -8.26 -12.05
C ASN A 123 12.96 -7.88 -10.61
N LEU A 124 12.89 -8.84 -9.69
CA LEU A 124 12.57 -8.66 -8.27
C LEU A 124 13.79 -8.79 -7.34
N ILE A 125 15.02 -8.88 -7.89
CA ILE A 125 16.22 -9.03 -7.07
C ILE A 125 16.43 -7.75 -6.24
N LEU A 126 16.46 -7.91 -4.91
CA LEU A 126 16.74 -6.84 -3.95
C LEU A 126 18.19 -6.96 -3.47
N GLU A 127 18.98 -5.91 -3.66
CA GLU A 127 20.35 -5.86 -3.12
C GLU A 127 20.38 -5.99 -1.59
N SER A 128 19.34 -5.49 -0.91
CA SER A 128 19.23 -5.51 0.55
C SER A 128 18.79 -6.85 1.14
N PHE A 129 18.30 -7.78 0.33
CA PHE A 129 17.82 -9.09 0.78
C PHE A 129 18.55 -10.19 0.01
N PRO A 130 19.74 -10.61 0.48
CA PRO A 130 20.51 -11.65 -0.19
C PRO A 130 19.75 -12.96 -0.16
N GLU A 131 19.72 -13.63 -1.30
CA GLU A 131 19.01 -14.90 -1.45
C GLU A 131 19.93 -16.09 -1.27
N ASP A 132 19.39 -17.15 -0.69
CA ASP A 132 20.11 -18.41 -0.52
C ASP A 132 20.36 -19.12 -1.87
N SER A 133 19.60 -18.75 -2.91
CA SER A 133 19.64 -19.35 -4.24
C SER A 133 19.22 -18.37 -5.32
N ASN A 134 19.89 -18.39 -6.49
CA ASN A 134 19.47 -17.63 -7.66
C ASN A 134 18.31 -18.29 -8.45
N SER A 135 17.56 -19.20 -7.82
CA SER A 135 16.39 -19.81 -8.47
C SER A 135 15.23 -18.79 -8.56
N PRO A 136 14.46 -18.77 -9.66
CA PRO A 136 13.34 -17.82 -9.79
C PRO A 136 12.32 -17.90 -8.64
N ARG A 137 12.12 -19.11 -8.10
CA ARG A 137 11.24 -19.34 -6.95
C ARG A 137 11.77 -18.67 -5.67
N SER A 138 13.06 -18.87 -5.36
CA SER A 138 13.71 -18.17 -4.24
C SER A 138 13.54 -16.66 -4.40
N ILE A 139 13.73 -16.15 -5.62
CA ILE A 139 13.65 -14.71 -5.87
C ILE A 139 12.27 -14.16 -5.62
N PHE A 140 11.26 -14.89 -6.07
CA PHE A 140 9.89 -14.53 -5.80
C PHE A 140 9.56 -14.54 -4.30
N ILE A 141 9.99 -15.57 -3.56
CA ILE A 141 9.71 -15.71 -2.12
C ILE A 141 10.42 -14.61 -1.32
N THR A 142 11.72 -14.40 -1.57
CA THR A 142 12.51 -13.36 -0.88
C THR A 142 11.95 -11.98 -1.15
N ALA A 143 11.62 -11.66 -2.40
CA ALA A 143 10.99 -10.38 -2.73
C ALA A 143 9.61 -10.22 -2.08
N SER A 144 8.78 -11.26 -2.09
CA SER A 144 7.45 -11.21 -1.45
C SER A 144 7.56 -10.99 0.07
N PHE A 145 8.52 -11.65 0.71
CA PHE A 145 8.79 -11.49 2.14
C PHE A 145 9.34 -10.10 2.47
N GLY A 146 10.32 -9.60 1.71
CA GLY A 146 10.88 -8.26 1.88
C GLY A 146 9.83 -7.16 1.69
N VAL A 147 8.96 -7.29 0.66
CA VAL A 147 7.85 -6.36 0.45
C VAL A 147 6.83 -6.45 1.59
N ALA A 148 6.50 -7.64 2.09
CA ALA A 148 5.61 -7.80 3.24
C ALA A 148 6.15 -7.09 4.48
N GLY A 149 7.43 -7.28 4.81
CA GLY A 149 8.10 -6.59 5.91
C GLY A 149 8.12 -5.07 5.73
N TYR A 150 8.40 -4.60 4.51
CA TYR A 150 8.33 -3.17 4.18
C TYR A 150 6.93 -2.59 4.40
N LEU A 151 5.89 -3.23 3.90
CA LEU A 151 4.50 -2.76 4.06
C LEU A 151 4.06 -2.76 5.53
N ALA A 152 4.46 -3.78 6.29
CA ALA A 152 4.18 -3.84 7.72
C ALA A 152 4.85 -2.68 8.47
N GLY A 153 6.14 -2.42 8.22
CA GLY A 153 6.84 -1.28 8.82
C GLY A 153 6.21 0.08 8.47
N GLN A 154 5.73 0.26 7.24
CA GLN A 154 4.97 1.46 6.83
C GLN A 154 3.62 1.55 7.57
N THR A 155 2.96 0.42 7.81
CA THR A 155 1.68 0.35 8.51
C THR A 155 1.85 0.69 9.99
N GLU A 156 2.87 0.15 10.65
CA GLU A 156 3.19 0.44 12.06
C GLU A 156 3.62 1.90 12.27
N SER A 157 4.28 2.48 11.27
CA SER A 157 4.71 3.89 11.29
C SER A 157 3.60 4.86 10.87
N ALA A 158 2.41 4.36 10.52
CA ALA A 158 1.32 5.19 10.05
C ALA A 158 0.80 6.12 11.16
N LEU A 159 0.55 7.38 10.77
CA LEU A 159 -0.13 8.35 11.63
C LEU A 159 -1.58 8.42 11.18
N LYS A 160 -2.46 7.73 11.91
CA LYS A 160 -3.89 7.69 11.58
C LYS A 160 -4.49 9.10 11.71
N PRO A 161 -5.03 9.68 10.64
CA PRO A 161 -5.63 11.01 10.70
C PRO A 161 -6.95 10.98 11.47
N GLU A 162 -7.24 12.07 12.18
CA GLU A 162 -8.57 12.32 12.74
C GLU A 162 -9.48 12.91 11.67
N VAL A 163 -10.79 12.70 11.81
CA VAL A 163 -11.78 13.39 10.98
C VAL A 163 -11.64 14.89 11.22
N ALA A 164 -11.62 15.67 10.14
CA ALA A 164 -11.57 17.13 10.26
C ALA A 164 -12.75 17.64 11.10
N GLU A 165 -12.50 18.62 11.97
CA GLU A 165 -13.57 19.30 12.69
C GLU A 165 -14.60 19.87 11.69
N ASP A 166 -15.88 19.68 11.99
CA ASP A 166 -16.96 20.17 11.14
C ASP A 166 -17.16 21.67 11.34
N THR A 167 -16.34 22.45 10.65
CA THR A 167 -16.43 23.91 10.58
C THR A 167 -17.21 24.36 9.34
N PHE A 168 -17.83 23.42 8.61
CA PHE A 168 -18.54 23.70 7.38
C PHE A 168 -19.81 24.52 7.68
N GLY A 169 -19.76 25.81 7.35
CA GLY A 169 -20.84 26.76 7.64
C GLY A 169 -20.71 27.48 8.98
N ASN A 170 -19.63 27.27 9.74
CA ASN A 170 -19.28 28.13 10.87
C ASN A 170 -18.74 29.47 10.35
N ILE A 171 -19.59 30.50 10.41
CA ILE A 171 -19.29 31.83 9.88
C ILE A 171 -18.20 32.53 10.71
N GLU A 172 -18.08 32.27 12.01
CA GLU A 172 -17.13 32.99 12.89
C GLU A 172 -15.65 32.69 12.55
N GLU A 173 -15.29 31.42 12.32
CA GLU A 173 -13.93 31.06 11.89
C GLU A 173 -13.66 31.53 10.45
N HIS A 174 -14.70 31.57 9.61
CA HIS A 174 -14.60 32.12 8.27
C HIS A 174 -14.44 33.66 8.30
N GLU A 175 -15.05 34.35 9.26
CA GLU A 175 -14.87 35.78 9.49
C GLU A 175 -13.44 36.13 9.87
N GLU A 176 -12.78 35.33 10.72
CA GLU A 176 -11.37 35.56 11.06
C GLU A 176 -10.46 35.39 9.83
N TYR A 177 -10.70 34.37 8.99
CA TYR A 177 -10.00 34.21 7.72
C TYR A 177 -10.30 35.36 6.74
N ILE A 178 -11.57 35.73 6.55
CA ILE A 178 -12.00 36.81 5.65
C ILE A 178 -11.38 38.13 6.08
N ASN A 179 -11.42 38.46 7.36
CA ASN A 179 -10.91 39.73 7.89
C ASN A 179 -9.37 39.76 7.99
N GLY A 180 -8.71 38.59 8.02
CA GLY A 180 -7.26 38.46 8.02
C GLY A 180 -6.68 38.19 6.64
N ARG A 181 -6.34 36.93 6.37
CA ARG A 181 -5.63 36.50 5.15
C ARG A 181 -6.47 36.73 3.88
N GLY A 182 -7.78 36.55 3.98
CA GLY A 182 -8.74 36.79 2.90
C GLY A 182 -8.73 38.25 2.45
N ALA A 183 -8.79 39.21 3.37
CA ALA A 183 -8.72 40.63 3.07
C ALA A 183 -7.41 41.01 2.36
N GLN A 184 -6.27 40.51 2.87
CA GLN A 184 -4.96 40.72 2.24
C GLN A 184 -4.90 40.16 0.81
N LEU A 185 -5.47 38.98 0.58
CA LEU A 185 -5.55 38.38 -0.75
C LEU A 185 -6.48 39.17 -1.67
N MET A 186 -7.60 39.68 -1.15
CA MET A 186 -8.55 40.49 -1.91
C MET A 186 -7.97 41.86 -2.30
N ASP A 187 -7.21 42.50 -1.42
CA ASP A 187 -6.51 43.73 -1.74
C ASP A 187 -5.39 43.49 -2.76
N ALA A 188 -4.61 42.42 -2.62
CA ALA A 188 -3.63 42.03 -3.62
C ALA A 188 -4.27 41.69 -4.99
N LEU A 189 -5.47 41.09 -5.00
CA LEU A 189 -6.25 40.85 -6.21
C LEU A 189 -6.73 42.16 -6.85
N LYS A 190 -7.23 43.11 -6.05
CA LYS A 190 -7.61 44.45 -6.51
C LYS A 190 -6.43 45.18 -7.11
N ASP A 191 -5.29 45.20 -6.41
CA ASP A 191 -4.07 45.84 -6.89
C ASP A 191 -3.53 45.25 -8.19
N LYS A 192 -3.61 43.92 -8.32
CA LYS A 192 -3.10 43.24 -9.50
C LYS A 192 -3.99 43.35 -10.72
N TYR A 193 -5.32 43.38 -10.54
CA TYR A 193 -6.26 43.23 -11.66
C TYR A 193 -7.25 44.39 -11.84
N PHE A 194 -7.38 45.28 -10.86
CA PHE A 194 -8.39 46.33 -10.85
C PHE A 194 -7.84 47.74 -10.56
N SER A 195 -6.57 47.89 -10.16
CA SER A 195 -5.94 49.20 -9.85
C SER A 195 -5.38 49.97 -11.06
N ASN A 196 -5.89 49.71 -12.27
CA ASN A 196 -5.65 50.58 -13.44
C ASN A 196 -6.97 50.82 -14.20
N ASN A 197 -7.76 51.77 -13.70
CA ASN A 197 -8.66 52.65 -14.45
C ASN A 197 -8.89 53.93 -13.64
#